data_AF-A0A2B4R4U1-F1
#
_entry.id   AF-A0A2B4R4U1-F1
#
_cell.length_a   1.000
_cell.length_b   1.000
_cell.length_c   1.000
_cell.angle_alpha   90.00
_cell.angle_beta   90.00
_cell.angle_gamma   90.00
#
_symmetry.space_group_name_H-M   'P 1'
#
loop_
_entity.id
_entity.type
_entity.pdbx_description
1 polymer ?
#
loop_
_entity_poly.entity_id
_entity_poly.type
_entity_poly.pdbx_seq_one_letter_code
_entity_poly.pdbx_strand_id
1 'polypeptide(L)'
;CSSVGASFCYLLFYLVGRRLVKHYIPDRVDQWCEQVNHHRDNLLSYIIFLRITPFLPNWFINISSPVIGVPLLPFFVGTFVGVAPPSFGFISAGVELYVLTTTGDVMSFKSIMIVIVSALLSLAPVIFKRQLRAKIE
;
A
#
# COMPACT_ATOMS: atom_id res chain seq x y z
N CYS A 1 6.04 -11.72 -9.09
CA CYS A 1 7.07 -10.65 -8.98
C CYS A 1 6.95 -9.87 -7.67
N SER A 2 5.78 -9.34 -7.32
CA SER A 2 5.60 -8.45 -6.15
C SER A 2 6.05 -9.04 -4.81
N SER A 3 5.72 -10.31 -4.50
CA SER A 3 6.13 -10.94 -3.24
C SER A 3 7.63 -11.14 -3.11
N VAL A 4 8.30 -11.51 -4.22
CA VAL A 4 9.76 -11.70 -4.24
C VAL A 4 10.47 -10.36 -4.01
N GLY A 5 10.04 -9.30 -4.72
CA GLY A 5 10.57 -7.95 -4.51
C GLY A 5 10.33 -7.45 -3.08
N ALA A 6 9.14 -7.68 -2.54
CA ALA A 6 8.82 -7.35 -1.15
C ALA A 6 9.71 -8.11 -0.16
N SER A 7 10.01 -9.39 -0.41
CA SER A 7 10.92 -10.19 0.41
C SER A 7 12.36 -9.68 0.35
N PHE A 8 12.83 -9.20 -0.80
CA PHE A 8 14.15 -8.55 -0.89
C PHE A 8 14.20 -7.27 -0.05
N CYS A 9 13.17 -6.41 -0.14
CA CYS A 9 13.08 -5.22 0.72
C CYS A 9 13.02 -5.59 2.20
N TYR A 10 12.23 -6.61 2.55
CA TYR A 10 12.17 -7.16 3.91
C TYR A 10 13.56 -7.59 4.39
N LEU A 11 14.32 -8.33 3.58
CA LEU A 11 15.64 -8.83 3.96
C LEU A 11 16.66 -7.70 4.12
N LEU A 12 16.66 -6.72 3.21
CA LEU A 12 17.49 -5.53 3.32
C LEU A 12 17.21 -4.79 4.64
N PHE A 13 15.93 -4.58 4.96
CA PHE A 13 15.56 -3.89 6.19
C PHE A 13 15.80 -4.73 7.44
N TYR A 14 15.68 -6.05 7.34
CA TYR A 14 16.04 -6.98 8.42
C TYR A 14 17.53 -6.90 8.77
N LEU A 15 18.41 -6.80 7.76
CA LEU A 15 19.86 -6.78 7.96
C LEU A 15 20.38 -5.41 8.44
N VAL A 16 19.84 -4.32 7.90
CA VAL A 16 20.33 -2.95 8.15
C VAL A 16 19.37 -2.16 9.04
N GLY A 17 18.11 -2.05 8.62
CA GLY A 17 17.12 -1.20 9.26
C GLY A 17 16.73 -1.64 10.68
N ARG A 18 16.62 -2.94 10.94
CA ARG A 18 16.25 -3.47 12.26
C ARG A 18 17.24 -3.05 13.35
N ARG A 19 18.54 -3.09 13.06
CA ARG A 19 19.59 -2.65 13.99
C ARG A 19 19.49 -1.16 14.28
N LEU A 20 19.24 -0.35 13.25
CA LEU A 20 19.09 1.09 13.39
C LEU A 20 17.88 1.44 14.27
N VAL A 21 16.71 0.88 13.97
CA VAL A 21 15.48 1.19 14.71
C VAL A 21 15.57 0.72 16.16
N LYS A 22 16.15 -0.45 16.42
CA LYS A 22 16.36 -0.94 17.80
C LYS A 22 17.34 -0.07 18.59
N HIS A 23 18.29 0.61 17.93
CA HIS A 23 19.19 1.54 18.60
C HIS A 23 18.50 2.84 19.02
N TYR A 24 17.65 3.41 18.15
CA TYR A 24 16.96 4.67 18.46
C TYR A 24 15.76 4.50 19.39
N ILE A 25 14.99 3.41 19.27
CA ILE A 25 13.73 3.22 20.02
C ILE A 25 13.55 1.76 20.47
N PRO A 26 14.42 1.23 21.36
CA PRO A 26 14.39 -0.17 21.77
C PRO A 26 13.08 -0.56 22.47
N ASP A 27 12.64 0.23 23.46
CA ASP A 27 11.49 -0.12 24.32
C ASP A 27 10.19 -0.27 23.53
N ARG A 28 9.95 0.60 22.54
CA ARG A 28 8.75 0.54 21.69
C ARG A 28 8.79 -0.66 20.74
N VAL A 29 9.97 -0.97 20.20
CA VAL A 29 10.14 -2.13 19.29
C VAL A 29 9.87 -3.42 20.04
N ASP A 30 10.37 -3.56 21.26
CA ASP A 30 10.16 -4.75 22.07
C ASP A 30 8.68 -4.89 22.45
N GLN A 31 8.00 -3.80 22.84
CA GLN A 31 6.53 -3.79 23.07
C GLN A 31 5.73 -4.23 21.83
N TRP A 32 6.04 -3.69 20.65
CA TRP A 32 5.35 -4.08 19.41
C TRP A 32 5.64 -5.51 19.02
N CYS A 33 6.88 -5.97 19.22
CA CYS A 33 7.24 -7.36 18.96
C CYS A 33 6.48 -8.32 19.88
N GLU A 34 6.27 -7.94 21.14
CA GLU A 34 5.46 -8.70 22.10
C GLU A 34 3.99 -8.76 21.68
N GLN A 35 3.40 -7.63 21.26
CA GLN A 35 2.04 -7.57 20.72
C GLN A 35 1.86 -8.47 19.49
N VAL A 36 2.84 -8.48 18.59
CA VAL A 36 2.86 -9.35 17.40
C VAL A 36 3.01 -10.81 17.80
N ASN A 37 3.83 -11.12 18.81
CA ASN A 37 4.00 -12.48 19.31
C ASN A 37 2.71 -13.03 19.95
N HIS A 38 1.94 -12.20 20.65
CA HIS A 38 0.64 -12.60 21.21
C HIS A 38 -0.38 -12.98 20.12
N HIS A 39 -0.24 -12.44 18.90
CA HIS A 39 -1.13 -12.69 17.78
C HIS A 39 -0.48 -13.55 16.68
N ARG A 40 0.57 -14.31 17.03
CA ARG A 40 1.39 -15.12 16.11
C ARG A 40 0.58 -16.02 15.18
N ASP A 41 -0.45 -16.67 15.72
CA ASP A 41 -1.25 -17.66 15.00
C ASP A 41 -2.08 -17.03 13.87
N ASN A 42 -2.38 -15.73 13.97
CA ASN A 42 -3.21 -15.00 13.01
C ASN A 42 -2.42 -14.02 12.13
N LEU A 43 -1.08 -14.01 12.20
CA LEU A 43 -0.24 -13.02 11.49
C LEU A 43 -0.46 -13.01 9.99
N LEU A 44 -0.66 -14.18 9.38
CA LEU A 44 -0.93 -14.28 7.95
C LEU A 44 -2.20 -13.53 7.58
N SER A 45 -3.29 -13.73 8.33
CA SER A 45 -4.56 -13.03 8.11
C SER A 45 -4.43 -11.53 8.29
N TYR A 46 -3.68 -11.08 9.30
CA TYR A 46 -3.40 -9.65 9.49
C TYR A 46 -2.64 -9.04 8.31
N ILE A 47 -1.59 -9.70 7.81
CA ILE A 47 -0.81 -9.18 6.67
C ILE A 47 -1.66 -9.14 5.40
N ILE A 48 -2.49 -10.15 5.16
CA ILE A 48 -3.41 -10.17 4.02
C ILE A 48 -4.38 -8.98 4.13
N PHE A 49 -5.03 -8.81 5.28
CA PHE A 49 -5.96 -7.71 5.51
C PHE A 49 -5.31 -6.34 5.28
N LEU A 50 -4.12 -6.11 5.85
CA LEU A 50 -3.39 -4.85 5.72
C LEU A 50 -2.94 -4.56 4.28
N ARG A 51 -2.75 -5.59 3.44
CA ARG A 51 -2.34 -5.42 2.04
C ARG A 51 -3.50 -5.30 1.06
N ILE A 52 -4.64 -5.91 1.37
CA ILE A 52 -5.87 -5.74 0.59
C ILE A 52 -6.44 -4.34 0.84
N THR A 53 -6.41 -3.89 2.10
CA THR A 53 -6.91 -2.56 2.46
C THR A 53 -5.91 -1.49 2.03
N PRO A 54 -6.37 -0.35 1.47
CA PRO A 54 -5.49 0.74 1.04
C PRO A 54 -5.01 1.62 2.22
N PHE A 55 -5.18 1.18 3.46
CA PHE A 55 -4.85 1.98 4.66
C PHE A 55 -3.35 2.14 4.85
N LEU A 56 -2.57 1.08 4.62
CA LEU A 56 -1.13 1.09 4.79
C LEU A 56 -0.41 0.96 3.45
N PRO A 57 0.58 1.83 3.16
CA PRO A 57 1.41 1.68 1.98
C PRO A 57 2.21 0.37 2.00
N ASN A 58 2.38 -0.26 0.83
CA ASN A 58 3.18 -1.48 0.70
C ASN A 58 4.63 -1.33 1.22
N TRP A 59 5.24 -0.16 1.01
CA TRP A 59 6.60 0.11 1.51
C TRP A 59 6.66 0.07 3.05
N PHE A 60 5.61 0.55 3.72
CA PHE A 60 5.55 0.60 5.18
C PHE A 60 5.52 -0.82 5.74
N ILE A 61 4.67 -1.70 5.19
CA ILE A 61 4.58 -3.10 5.62
C ILE A 61 5.91 -3.83 5.40
N ASN A 62 6.60 -3.58 4.29
CA ASN A 62 7.90 -4.20 4.00
C ASN A 62 8.99 -3.80 5.02
N ILE A 63 8.92 -2.56 5.52
CA ILE A 63 9.87 -1.99 6.48
C ILE A 63 9.54 -2.40 7.92
N SER A 64 8.26 -2.34 8.31
CA SER A 64 7.83 -2.57 9.68
C SER A 64 7.82 -4.05 10.06
N SER A 65 7.46 -4.94 9.12
CA SER A 65 7.41 -6.40 9.36
C SER A 65 8.70 -6.99 9.96
N PRO A 66 9.91 -6.74 9.42
CA PRO A 66 11.15 -7.27 10.01
C PRO A 66 11.52 -6.60 11.33
N VAL A 67 11.06 -5.36 11.57
CA VAL A 67 11.33 -4.61 12.81
C VAL A 67 10.51 -5.18 13.96
N ILE A 68 9.22 -5.45 13.74
CA ILE A 68 8.29 -5.99 14.74
C ILE A 68 8.33 -7.53 14.84
N GLY A 69 9.27 -8.19 14.16
CA GLY A 69 9.52 -9.62 14.33
C GLY A 69 8.57 -10.56 13.60
N VAL A 70 7.87 -10.10 12.55
CA VAL A 70 7.04 -10.96 11.70
C VAL A 70 7.93 -11.94 10.93
N PRO A 71 7.66 -13.26 10.93
CA PRO A 71 8.44 -14.21 10.16
C PRO A 71 8.27 -14.05 8.64
N LEU A 72 9.31 -14.38 7.88
CA LEU A 72 9.35 -14.20 6.42
C LEU A 72 8.25 -14.99 5.68
N LEU A 73 7.89 -16.18 6.17
CA LEU A 73 6.92 -17.04 5.48
C LEU A 73 5.49 -16.45 5.50
N PRO A 74 4.90 -16.08 6.66
CA PRO A 74 3.61 -15.36 6.67
C PRO A 74 3.64 -14.05 5.91
N PHE A 75 4.78 -13.33 5.94
CA PHE A 75 4.96 -12.12 5.15
C PHE A 75 4.90 -12.41 3.64
N PHE A 76 5.63 -13.41 3.15
CA PHE A 76 5.67 -13.75 1.73
C PHE A 76 4.31 -14.23 1.22
N VAL A 77 3.69 -15.18 1.94
CA VAL A 77 2.38 -15.74 1.58
C VAL A 77 1.30 -14.66 1.68
N GLY A 78 1.30 -13.88 2.76
CA GLY A 78 0.35 -12.78 2.92
C GLY A 78 0.51 -11.68 1.87
N THR A 79 1.75 -11.43 1.40
CA THR A 79 2.00 -10.53 0.27
C THR A 79 1.49 -11.10 -1.05
N PHE A 80 1.72 -12.39 -1.28
CA PHE A 80 1.28 -13.06 -2.50
C PHE A 80 -0.24 -13.03 -2.66
N VAL A 81 -0.97 -13.34 -1.58
CA VAL A 81 -2.43 -13.34 -1.59
C VAL A 81 -2.98 -11.91 -1.50
N GLY A 82 -2.45 -11.07 -0.61
CA GLY A 82 -3.00 -9.75 -0.35
C GLY A 82 -2.82 -8.74 -1.49
N VAL A 83 -1.81 -8.90 -2.34
CA VAL A 83 -1.58 -8.02 -3.50
C VAL A 83 -2.44 -8.42 -4.70
N ALA A 84 -2.99 -9.64 -4.75
CA ALA A 84 -3.76 -10.10 -5.90
C ALA A 84 -5.05 -9.26 -6.13
N PRO A 85 -5.93 -9.01 -5.14
CA PRO A 85 -7.16 -8.25 -5.38
C PRO A 85 -6.92 -6.81 -5.87
N PRO A 86 -6.02 -6.01 -5.24
CA PRO A 86 -5.68 -4.69 -5.77
C PRO A 86 -5.11 -4.76 -7.19
N SER A 87 -4.29 -5.77 -7.50
CA SER A 87 -3.71 -5.95 -8.84
C SER A 87 -4.78 -6.15 -9.90
N PHE A 88 -5.82 -6.95 -9.61
CA PHE A 88 -6.95 -7.10 -10.53
C PHE A 88 -7.68 -5.77 -10.75
N GLY A 89 -7.90 -4.98 -9.70
CA GLY A 89 -8.49 -3.64 -9.84
C GLY A 89 -7.67 -2.72 -10.76
N PHE A 90 -6.34 -2.71 -10.61
CA PHE A 90 -5.46 -1.93 -11.47
C PHE A 90 -5.41 -2.43 -12.91
N ILE A 91 -5.44 -3.75 -13.12
CA ILE A 91 -5.48 -4.33 -14.46
C ILE A 91 -6.79 -3.98 -15.15
N SER A 92 -7.93 -4.14 -14.50
CA SER A 92 -9.24 -3.81 -15.07
C SER A 92 -9.32 -2.33 -15.44
N ALA A 93 -8.88 -1.43 -14.55
CA ALA A 93 -8.79 -0.01 -14.85
C ALA A 93 -7.86 0.29 -16.04
N GLY A 94 -6.73 -0.42 -16.13
CA GLY A 94 -5.81 -0.32 -17.27
C GLY A 94 -6.39 -0.84 -18.58
N VAL A 95 -7.17 -1.92 -18.55
CA VAL A 95 -7.87 -2.47 -19.73
C VAL A 95 -8.94 -1.51 -20.21
N GLU A 96 -9.76 -0.94 -19.31
CA GLU A 96 -10.73 0.09 -19.68
C GLU A 96 -10.07 1.30 -20.32
N LEU A 97 -8.96 1.78 -19.73
CA LEU A 97 -8.17 2.87 -20.30
C LEU A 97 -7.61 2.51 -21.68
N TYR A 98 -7.13 1.29 -21.87
CA TYR A 98 -6.61 0.81 -23.15
C TYR A 98 -7.70 0.73 -24.22
N VAL A 99 -8.88 0.23 -23.87
CA VAL A 99 -10.05 0.17 -24.77
C VAL A 99 -10.43 1.56 -25.20
N LEU A 100 -10.60 2.51 -24.26
CA LEU A 100 -10.87 3.92 -24.56
C LEU A 100 -9.81 4.53 -25.49
N THR A 101 -8.56 4.08 -25.39
CA THR A 101 -7.44 4.60 -26.19
C THR A 101 -7.38 4.01 -27.61
N THR A 102 -7.76 2.74 -27.77
CA THR A 102 -7.48 1.95 -29.00
C THR A 102 -8.62 1.94 -30.00
N THR A 103 -9.90 2.03 -29.58
CA THR A 103 -11.05 2.04 -30.51
C THR A 103 -11.19 3.34 -31.32
N GLY A 104 -10.23 4.27 -31.24
CA GLY A 104 -10.27 5.54 -31.99
C GLY A 104 -11.21 6.59 -31.40
N ASP A 105 -11.87 6.30 -30.28
CA ASP A 105 -12.83 7.17 -29.59
C ASP A 105 -12.16 8.10 -28.56
N VAL A 106 -10.82 8.23 -28.58
CA VAL A 106 -10.06 9.18 -27.74
C VAL A 106 -10.41 10.64 -28.02
N MET A 107 -10.82 10.93 -29.26
CA MET A 107 -11.29 12.26 -29.69
C MET A 107 -12.82 12.39 -29.60
N SER A 108 -13.51 11.40 -29.03
CA SER A 108 -14.94 11.48 -28.77
C SER A 108 -15.21 12.45 -27.64
N PHE A 109 -16.30 13.22 -27.78
CA PHE A 109 -16.71 14.21 -26.77
C PHE A 109 -16.81 13.59 -25.37
N LYS A 110 -17.21 12.31 -25.28
CA LYS A 110 -17.32 11.56 -24.03
C LYS A 110 -15.97 11.33 -23.33
N SER A 111 -14.93 10.97 -24.07
CA SER A 111 -13.58 10.71 -23.52
C SER A 111 -12.94 12.01 -23.01
N ILE A 112 -13.10 13.10 -23.75
CA ILE A 112 -12.67 14.45 -23.33
C ILE A 112 -13.42 14.87 -22.06
N MET A 113 -14.74 14.66 -22.00
CA MET A 113 -15.56 14.92 -20.81
C MET A 113 -15.07 14.14 -19.59
N ILE A 114 -14.78 12.85 -19.74
CA ILE A 114 -14.27 12.01 -18.64
C ILE A 114 -12.93 12.54 -18.12
N VAL A 115 -11.97 12.87 -19.01
CA VAL A 115 -10.67 13.42 -18.59
C VAL A 115 -10.82 14.76 -17.88
N ILE A 116 -11.66 15.66 -18.38
CA ILE A 116 -11.94 16.95 -17.73
C ILE A 116 -12.60 16.74 -16.36
N VAL A 117 -13.60 15.87 -16.27
CA VAL A 117 -14.29 15.55 -15.01
C VAL A 117 -13.33 14.92 -14.01
N SER A 118 -12.51 13.96 -14.43
CA SER A 118 -11.49 13.34 -13.58
C SER A 118 -10.42 14.34 -13.12
N ALA A 119 -9.99 15.26 -13.99
CA ALA A 119 -9.07 16.34 -13.63
C ALA A 119 -9.68 17.27 -12.57
N LEU A 120 -10.92 17.70 -12.76
CA LEU A 120 -11.66 18.53 -11.79
C LEU A 120 -11.91 17.79 -10.46
N LEU A 121 -12.28 16.51 -10.52
CA LEU A 121 -12.44 15.66 -9.34
C LEU A 121 -11.12 15.50 -8.56
N SER A 122 -9.99 15.39 -9.24
CA SER A 122 -8.68 15.31 -8.57
C SER A 122 -8.29 16.63 -7.87
N LEU A 123 -8.80 17.76 -8.36
CA LEU A 123 -8.62 19.08 -7.74
C LEU A 123 -9.58 19.34 -6.57
N ALA A 124 -10.72 18.64 -6.51
CA ALA A 124 -11.71 18.78 -5.44
C ALA A 124 -11.12 18.61 -4.02
N PRO A 125 -10.31 17.57 -3.69
CA PRO A 125 -9.73 17.44 -2.35
C PRO A 125 -8.72 18.54 -2.02
N VAL A 126 -8.05 19.13 -3.02
CA VAL A 126 -7.11 20.25 -2.85
C VAL A 126 -7.87 21.53 -2.50
N ILE A 127 -8.95 21.82 -3.22
CA ILE A 127 -9.80 22.98 -2.97
C ILE A 127 -10.49 22.83 -1.61
N PHE A 128 -11.03 21.65 -1.30
CA PHE A 128 -11.67 21.38 -0.01
C PHE A 128 -10.70 21.52 1.17
N LYS A 129 -9.46 21.00 1.05
CA LYS A 129 -8.41 21.24 2.06
C LYS A 129 -8.03 22.70 2.19
N ARG A 130 -7.92 23.46 1.08
CA ARG A 130 -7.63 24.90 1.12
C ARG A 130 -8.73 25.68 1.80
N GLN A 131 -10.00 25.38 1.49
CA GLN A 131 -11.14 26.05 2.11
C GLN A 131 -11.29 25.69 3.59
N LEU A 132 -11.02 24.46 3.99
CA LEU A 132 -11.00 24.09 5.41
C LEU A 132 -9.89 24.85 6.16
N ARG A 133 -8.70 24.94 5.57
CA ARG A 133 -7.55 25.62 6.19
C ARG A 133 -7.80 27.12 6.35
N ALA A 134 -8.36 27.77 5.33
CA ALA A 134 -8.72 29.20 5.34
C ALA A 134 -9.92 29.55 6.24
N LYS A 135 -10.64 28.56 6.78
CA LYS A 135 -11.76 28.76 7.71
C LYS A 135 -11.39 28.44 9.17
N ILE A 136 -10.19 27.89 9.38
CA ILE A 136 -9.63 27.52 10.70
C ILE A 136 -8.57 28.54 11.15
N GLU A 137 -7.88 29.21 10.21
CA GLU A 137 -7.18 30.49 10.44
C GLU A 137 -8.16 31.66 10.51
#